data_AF-A0ABD3X3F9-F1
#
_entry.id   AF-A0ABD3X3F9-F1
#
_cell.length_a   1.000
_cell.length_b   1.000
_cell.length_c   1.000
_cell.angle_alpha   90.00
_cell.angle_beta   90.00
_cell.angle_gamma   90.00
#
_symmetry.space_group_name_H-M   'P 1'
#
loop_
_entity.id
_entity.type
_entity.pdbx_description
1 polymer ?
#
loop_
_entity_poly.entity_id
_entity_poly.type
_entity_poly.pdbx_seq_one_letter_code
_entity_poly.pdbx_strand_id
1 'polypeptide(L)'
;RVIVYYNAYFGSGSGPIWLNNLRCRGNETHLDQCQSDSSPYGHNYDIGVACGIGVMIQNVSLVGRRGKYEGTVQILGPDGRWGTLGYSIDKSTAKVICRTLGFETTG
;
A
#
# COMPACT_ATOMS: atom_id res chain seq x y z
N ARG A 1 -1.64 -11.55 -6.85
CA ARG A 1 -0.97 -10.55 -7.72
C ARG A 1 0.17 -9.93 -6.94
N VAL A 2 1.30 -9.73 -7.60
CA VAL A 2 2.52 -9.14 -7.05
C VAL A 2 2.87 -7.95 -7.94
N ILE A 3 3.25 -6.82 -7.34
CA ILE A 3 3.72 -5.62 -8.05
C ILE A 3 5.08 -5.24 -7.49
N VAL A 4 6.00 -4.85 -8.37
CA VAL A 4 7.35 -4.40 -8.04
C VAL A 4 7.43 -2.89 -8.32
N TYR A 5 7.97 -2.15 -7.35
CA TYR A 5 8.21 -0.71 -7.43
C TYR A 5 9.72 -0.44 -7.37
N TYR A 6 10.19 0.49 -8.20
CA TYR A 6 11.61 0.83 -8.35
C TYR A 6 11.90 2.25 -7.84
N ASN A 7 13.19 2.60 -7.78
CA ASN A 7 13.68 3.95 -7.50
C ASN A 7 13.14 4.55 -6.19
N ALA A 8 13.16 3.76 -5.11
CA ALA A 8 12.73 4.22 -3.78
C ALA A 8 11.30 4.79 -3.76
N TYR A 9 10.37 4.17 -4.50
CA TYR A 9 8.97 4.63 -4.61
C TYR A 9 8.29 4.88 -3.26
N PHE A 10 8.58 4.05 -2.25
CA PHE A 10 8.03 4.18 -0.89
C PHE A 10 8.94 4.99 0.06
N GLY A 11 9.98 5.61 -0.47
CA GLY A 11 11.06 6.25 0.29
C GLY A 11 12.37 5.45 0.25
N SER A 12 13.47 6.16 0.45
CA SER A 12 14.82 5.60 0.52
C SER A 12 15.11 5.06 1.92
N GLY A 13 15.76 3.91 2.00
CA GLY A 13 16.29 3.38 3.25
C GLY A 13 17.46 4.20 3.80
N SER A 14 17.97 3.75 4.95
CA SER A 14 19.20 4.26 5.54
C SER A 14 20.00 3.10 6.13
N GLY A 15 21.29 3.00 5.81
CA GLY A 15 22.19 1.95 6.28
C GLY A 15 22.84 1.13 5.16
N PRO A 16 23.38 -0.06 5.45
CA PRO A 16 23.97 -0.93 4.43
C PRO A 16 22.90 -1.51 3.50
N ILE A 17 23.21 -1.61 2.21
CA ILE A 17 22.43 -2.37 1.24
C ILE A 17 22.99 -3.79 1.21
N TRP A 18 22.23 -4.74 1.75
CA TRP A 18 22.68 -6.12 1.95
C TRP A 18 22.64 -6.98 0.69
N LEU A 19 21.64 -6.75 -0.17
CA LEU A 19 21.39 -7.56 -1.36
C LEU A 19 21.10 -6.63 -2.53
N ASN A 20 21.62 -6.99 -3.70
CA ASN A 20 21.40 -6.25 -4.93
C ASN A 20 21.22 -7.19 -6.11
N ASN A 21 20.44 -6.75 -7.11
CA ASN A 21 20.17 -7.45 -8.36
C ASN A 21 19.75 -8.91 -8.15
N LEU A 22 18.81 -9.13 -7.22
CA LEU A 22 18.33 -10.48 -6.89
C LEU A 22 17.67 -11.13 -8.11
N ARG A 23 18.15 -12.31 -8.46
CA ARG A 23 17.63 -13.18 -9.52
C ARG A 23 17.19 -14.50 -8.89
N CYS A 24 15.91 -14.55 -8.55
CA CYS A 24 15.23 -15.75 -8.09
C CYS A 24 14.58 -16.48 -9.28
N ARG A 25 14.42 -17.80 -9.17
CA ARG A 25 13.65 -18.65 -10.07
C ARG A 25 12.15 -18.58 -9.78
N GLY A 26 11.78 -18.14 -8.57
CA GLY A 26 10.39 -17.95 -8.12
C GLY A 26 9.84 -19.12 -7.31
N ASN A 27 10.65 -20.13 -7.00
CA ASN A 27 10.28 -21.28 -6.17
C ASN A 27 11.18 -21.45 -4.93
N GLU A 28 12.12 -20.54 -4.72
CA GLU A 28 12.90 -20.42 -3.51
C GLU A 28 12.01 -20.13 -2.30
N THR A 29 12.39 -20.63 -1.13
CA THR A 29 11.70 -20.36 0.14
C THR A 29 12.30 -19.19 0.90
N HIS A 30 13.56 -18.83 0.59
CA HIS A 30 14.31 -17.77 1.25
C HIS A 30 15.11 -16.95 0.23
N LEU A 31 15.35 -15.67 0.51
CA LEU A 31 16.03 -14.74 -0.41
C LEU A 31 17.51 -15.06 -0.62
N ASP A 32 18.16 -15.69 0.34
CA ASP A 32 19.56 -16.12 0.27
C ASP A 32 19.79 -17.30 -0.68
N GLN A 33 18.72 -17.98 -1.11
CA GLN A 33 18.76 -19.00 -2.15
C GLN A 33 18.76 -18.40 -3.55
N CYS A 34 18.43 -17.13 -3.68
CA CYS A 34 18.47 -16.41 -4.95
C CYS A 34 19.89 -15.95 -5.27
N GLN A 35 20.20 -15.86 -6.56
CA GLN A 35 21.45 -15.25 -6.98
C GLN A 35 21.39 -13.74 -6.73
N SER A 36 22.48 -13.15 -6.25
CA SER A 36 22.62 -11.70 -6.09
C SER A 36 23.97 -11.24 -6.60
N ASP A 37 24.04 -9.99 -7.01
CA ASP A 37 25.29 -9.34 -7.42
C ASP A 37 25.74 -8.37 -6.31
N SER A 38 27.05 -8.19 -6.15
CA SER A 38 27.64 -7.17 -5.28
C SER A 38 27.91 -5.86 -6.03
N SER A 39 26.89 -5.33 -6.70
CA SER A 39 27.00 -4.01 -7.36
C SER A 39 26.68 -2.89 -6.35
N PRO A 40 27.40 -1.76 -6.34
CA PRO A 40 27.06 -0.64 -5.46
C PRO A 40 25.94 0.19 -6.09
N TYR A 41 24.69 -0.05 -5.69
CA TYR A 41 23.63 0.95 -5.83
C TYR A 41 23.42 1.66 -4.49
N GLY A 42 22.93 2.90 -4.55
CA GLY A 42 22.51 3.66 -3.36
C GLY A 42 21.02 3.49 -3.08
N HIS A 43 20.57 4.02 -1.94
CA HIS A 43 19.17 3.93 -1.51
C HIS A 43 18.16 4.60 -2.43
N ASN A 44 18.62 5.42 -3.38
CA ASN A 44 17.77 5.96 -4.45
C ASN A 44 17.27 4.86 -5.43
N TYR A 45 17.80 3.64 -5.34
CA TYR A 45 17.38 2.47 -6.12
C TYR A 45 16.69 1.39 -5.29
N ASP A 46 16.33 1.66 -4.03
CA ASP A 46 15.66 0.69 -3.19
C ASP A 46 14.37 0.17 -3.85
N ILE A 47 14.15 -1.14 -3.75
CA ILE A 47 13.04 -1.86 -4.38
C ILE A 47 11.93 -2.10 -3.36
N GLY A 48 10.69 -1.78 -3.75
CA GLY A 48 9.49 -2.08 -2.98
C GLY A 48 8.67 -3.20 -3.62
N VAL A 49 8.05 -4.05 -2.80
CA VAL A 49 7.12 -5.09 -3.27
C VAL A 49 5.76 -4.95 -2.60
N ALA A 50 4.70 -5.07 -3.38
CA ALA A 50 3.33 -5.19 -2.86
C ALA A 50 2.81 -6.61 -3.10
N CYS A 51 2.55 -7.33 -2.00
CA CYS A 51 2.09 -8.71 -2.00
C CYS A 51 0.61 -8.77 -1.58
N GLY A 52 -0.23 -9.39 -2.41
CA GLY A 52 -1.67 -9.51 -2.17
C GLY A 52 -2.44 -8.26 -2.61
N ILE A 53 -3.49 -8.45 -3.42
CA ILE A 53 -4.45 -7.37 -3.70
C ILE A 53 -5.41 -7.30 -2.51
N GLY A 54 -4.93 -6.88 -1.35
CA GLY A 54 -5.80 -6.06 -0.53
C GLY A 54 -5.75 -4.69 -1.17
N VAL A 55 -6.89 -4.13 -1.59
CA VAL A 55 -6.93 -2.67 -1.75
C VAL A 55 -6.44 -2.15 -0.40
N MET A 56 -5.25 -1.54 -0.38
CA MET A 56 -4.74 -0.90 0.82
C MET A 56 -5.61 0.33 1.02
N ILE A 57 -6.78 0.12 1.65
CA ILE A 57 -7.72 1.15 2.07
C ILE A 57 -7.10 1.84 3.30
N GLN A 58 -5.87 2.35 3.17
CA GLN A 58 -5.19 3.11 4.21
C GLN A 58 -5.53 4.59 4.10
N ASN A 59 -5.78 5.05 2.87
CA ASN A 59 -6.16 6.42 2.58
C ASN A 59 -7.67 6.45 2.29
N VAL A 60 -8.45 6.42 3.35
CA VAL A 60 -9.89 6.73 3.31
C VAL A 60 -10.05 8.20 3.65
N SER A 61 -10.88 8.91 2.91
CA SER A 61 -11.28 10.27 3.27
C SER A 61 -12.76 10.47 3.01
N LEU A 62 -13.37 11.38 3.77
CA LEU A 62 -14.70 11.90 3.50
C LEU A 62 -14.53 13.25 2.81
N VAL A 63 -15.04 13.35 1.58
CA VAL A 63 -15.10 14.63 0.87
C VAL A 63 -16.54 15.12 0.81
N GLY A 64 -16.78 16.35 1.26
CA GLY A 64 -18.14 16.89 1.37
C GLY A 64 -18.17 18.30 1.94
N ARG A 65 -19.31 18.99 1.77
CA ARG A 65 -19.45 20.42 2.14
C ARG A 65 -19.63 20.67 3.63
N ARG A 66 -19.89 19.66 4.47
CA ARG A 66 -20.25 19.85 5.87
C ARG A 66 -19.43 18.95 6.80
N GLY A 67 -18.56 19.57 7.59
CA GLY A 67 -17.90 18.93 8.72
C GLY A 67 -16.94 17.79 8.38
N LYS A 68 -16.26 17.27 9.40
CA LYS A 68 -15.29 16.18 9.28
C LYS A 68 -15.89 14.78 9.40
N TYR A 69 -17.20 14.68 9.68
CA TYR A 69 -17.89 13.44 10.04
C TYR A 69 -18.84 12.91 8.95
N GLU A 70 -18.98 13.61 7.83
CA GLU A 70 -19.84 13.19 6.72
C GLU A 70 -19.20 13.54 5.36
N GLY A 71 -19.54 12.75 4.34
CA GLY A 71 -19.05 12.99 2.98
C GLY A 71 -19.07 11.74 2.12
N THR A 72 -18.63 11.91 0.88
CA THR A 72 -18.39 10.81 -0.05
C THR A 72 -17.09 10.11 0.34
N VAL A 73 -17.16 8.78 0.48
CA VAL A 73 -15.99 7.96 0.79
C VAL A 73 -15.08 7.89 -0.43
N GLN A 74 -13.84 8.33 -0.27
CA GLN A 74 -12.77 8.18 -1.25
C GLN A 74 -11.72 7.18 -0.79
N ILE A 75 -11.20 6.39 -1.71
CA ILE A 75 -10.18 5.37 -1.47
C ILE A 75 -9.06 5.57 -2.49
N LEU A 76 -7.81 5.59 -2.03
CA LEU A 76 -6.65 5.59 -2.93
C LEU A 76 -6.45 4.19 -3.52
N GLY A 77 -6.58 4.09 -4.85
CA GLY A 77 -6.34 2.88 -5.61
C GLY A 77 -4.85 2.53 -5.72
N PRO A 78 -4.53 1.29 -6.11
CA PRO A 78 -3.15 0.82 -6.27
C PRO A 78 -2.38 1.54 -7.40
N ASP A 79 -3.08 2.23 -8.29
CA ASP A 79 -2.54 3.09 -9.35
C ASP A 79 -2.27 4.53 -8.89
N GLY A 80 -2.47 4.81 -7.59
CA GLY A 80 -2.29 6.15 -7.01
C GLY A 80 -3.43 7.12 -7.33
N ARG A 81 -4.57 6.65 -7.86
CA ARG A 81 -5.74 7.49 -8.15
C ARG A 81 -6.80 7.34 -7.07
N TRP A 82 -7.50 8.43 -6.79
CA TRP A 82 -8.66 8.41 -5.89
C TRP A 82 -9.90 7.88 -6.62
N GLY A 83 -10.55 6.89 -6.02
CA GLY A 83 -11.84 6.35 -6.45
C GLY A 83 -12.90 6.48 -5.34
N THR A 84 -14.17 6.27 -5.69
CA THR A 84 -15.30 6.25 -4.74
C THR A 84 -15.90 4.86 -4.61
N LEU A 85 -16.54 4.59 -3.47
CA LEU A 85 -17.37 3.39 -3.33
C LEU A 85 -18.62 3.51 -4.21
N GLY A 86 -18.91 2.46 -4.98
CA GLY A 86 -20.16 2.32 -5.75
C GLY A 86 -21.09 1.28 -5.12
N TYR A 87 -22.37 1.30 -5.50
CA TYR A 87 -23.44 0.42 -5.00
C TYR A 87 -23.81 0.61 -3.50
N SER A 88 -24.82 -0.11 -3.02
CA SER A 88 -25.26 -0.04 -1.62
C SER A 88 -24.30 -0.78 -0.69
N ILE A 89 -24.11 -0.21 0.51
CA ILE A 89 -23.41 -0.84 1.62
C ILE A 89 -24.34 -0.90 2.83
N ASP A 90 -24.12 -1.85 3.74
CA ASP A 90 -24.90 -1.96 4.97
C ASP A 90 -24.32 -1.09 6.10
N LYS A 91 -25.08 -0.98 7.20
CA LYS A 91 -24.63 -0.24 8.41
C LYS A 91 -23.34 -0.83 8.99
N SER A 92 -23.13 -2.13 8.88
CA SER A 92 -21.91 -2.80 9.37
C SER A 92 -20.68 -2.31 8.61
N THR A 93 -20.79 -2.21 7.29
CA THR A 93 -19.75 -1.67 6.41
C THR A 93 -19.48 -0.19 6.70
N ALA A 94 -20.53 0.61 6.89
CA ALA A 94 -20.38 2.02 7.28
C ALA A 94 -19.64 2.18 8.62
N LYS A 95 -19.89 1.31 9.61
CA LYS A 95 -19.16 1.33 10.88
C LYS A 95 -17.67 1.00 10.72
N VAL A 96 -17.32 0.12 9.79
CA VAL A 96 -15.89 -0.16 9.47
C VAL A 96 -15.24 1.09 8.88
N ILE A 97 -15.90 1.75 7.92
CA ILE A 97 -15.39 2.97 7.28
C ILE A 97 -15.12 4.07 8.32
N CYS A 98 -16.07 4.32 9.23
CA CYS A 98 -15.90 5.31 10.30
C CYS A 98 -14.72 4.98 11.23
N ARG A 99 -14.56 3.70 11.62
CA ARG A 99 -13.42 3.29 12.47
C ARG A 99 -12.08 3.41 11.76
N THR A 100 -12.01 3.10 10.46
CA THR A 100 -10.80 3.31 9.64
C THR A 100 -10.39 4.78 9.60
N LEU A 101 -11.36 5.70 9.62
CA LEU A 101 -11.15 7.15 9.68
C LEU A 101 -10.85 7.66 11.11
N GLY A 102 -10.81 6.78 12.12
CA GLY A 102 -10.58 7.17 13.51
C GLY A 102 -11.79 7.76 14.22
N PHE A 103 -13.01 7.56 13.70
CA PHE A 103 -14.24 7.99 14.35
C PHE A 103 -14.86 6.88 15.20
N GLU A 104 -15.35 7.24 16.39
CA GLU A 104 -16.16 6.34 17.21
C GLU A 104 -17.51 6.10 16.56
N THR A 105 -17.97 4.85 16.61
CA THR A 105 -19.28 4.44 16.08
C THR A 105 -20.18 4.05 17.25
N THR A 106 -20.50 5.00 18.12
CA THR A 106 -21.52 4.80 19.16
C THR A 106 -22.90 5.01 18.52
N GLY A 107 -23.64 3.91 18.34
CA GLY A 107 -24.96 3.87 17.69
C GLY A 107 -25.35 2.49 17.23
#